data_AF-A0A172Z3A0-F1
#
_entry.id   AF-A0A172Z3A0-F1
#
_cell.length_a   1.000
_cell.length_b   1.000
_cell.length_c   1.000
_cell.angle_alpha   90.00
_cell.angle_beta   90.00
_cell.angle_gamma   90.00
#
_symmetry.space_group_name_H-M   'P 1'
#
loop_
_entity.id
_entity.type
_entity.pdbx_description
1 polymer ?
#
loop_
_entity_poly.entity_id
_entity_poly.type
_entity_poly.pdbx_seq_one_letter_code
_entity_poly.pdbx_strand_id
1 'polypeptide(L)'
;MPISLIPYANSQNGRPSPADNSPFTFASSSESPQPARQSLGGFAPPAPEGDQKQLPVFAPIETRGGLRSPGRFGQPSEGTDPVAVRREKRALVQTPDKPARNTLGLLAGAHSHSADADETLQTQLIAQMGSVPDALVTVPVRSLMSQPFDIYKRVLNQPEVLAWLRGKGFSLDSVTIGKNAVSGLVTHNGVTSHQAYTLQDTSGWWQVSARVMHALEALDPTHQGVPYVSINSQQISRNVASLFYGVSPPHTAEQANALVTSLEAGWPALSAAETRNHPLRSEWSKRVINELDDRENLADALERTALGVADSRPLSLSGTEFEVSRTNPLKRDDEARRRLAELVALPEMQGVLADLGQTLPDQAVRISEGHLQVLQPTLNQWLDVPVSDRWSQPLKDALAAVVVLSEQTGNALYSDDRHDLRQVARSMGLGALDTAGQARAAAQWLRTHFPPTAPVGNYAKLLPQAWAAGTLSASDKTTLISLATDQKYGANTIGLAWGRQIVTQVDPQETAAKADPIWDELLNTPQAQQWGRELAQALG
;
A
#
# COMPACT_ATOMS: atom_id res chain seq x y z
N MET A 1 12.15 -55.16 13.95
CA MET A 1 11.11 -56.21 14.10
C MET A 1 9.87 -55.55 14.71
N PRO A 2 8.65 -55.90 14.28
CA PRO A 2 8.10 -55.87 12.91
C PRO A 2 6.87 -54.92 12.84
N ILE A 3 6.56 -54.23 11.73
CA ILE A 3 5.93 -54.64 10.45
C ILE A 3 4.45 -55.05 10.56
N SER A 4 3.57 -54.29 9.88
CA SER A 4 2.50 -54.73 8.94
C SER A 4 1.84 -53.48 8.31
N LEU A 5 1.97 -53.15 7.00
CA LEU A 5 1.42 -53.75 5.75
C LEU A 5 -0.11 -53.51 5.58
N ILE A 6 -0.57 -52.59 4.69
CA ILE A 6 -0.89 -52.71 3.23
C ILE A 6 -2.20 -53.53 2.99
N PRO A 7 -3.10 -53.28 1.98
CA PRO A 7 -2.94 -52.66 0.62
C PRO A 7 -4.02 -51.62 0.23
N TYR A 8 -3.96 -50.78 -0.82
CA TYR A 8 -3.70 -50.90 -2.29
C TYR A 8 -4.74 -51.70 -3.10
N ALA A 9 -5.60 -51.00 -3.85
CA ALA A 9 -6.22 -51.51 -5.07
C ALA A 9 -6.39 -50.37 -6.08
N ASN A 10 -5.98 -50.67 -7.30
CA ASN A 10 -5.87 -49.80 -8.46
C ASN A 10 -6.82 -50.32 -9.55
N SER A 11 -7.03 -49.51 -10.59
CA SER A 11 -7.58 -49.86 -11.93
C SER A 11 -9.11 -49.74 -12.12
N GLN A 12 -9.56 -48.87 -13.02
CA GLN A 12 -9.69 -49.22 -14.45
C GLN A 12 -10.06 -48.02 -15.34
N ASN A 13 -9.51 -48.06 -16.56
CA ASN A 13 -9.73 -47.19 -17.72
C ASN A 13 -11.14 -47.30 -18.32
N GLY A 14 -11.56 -46.26 -19.06
CA GLY A 14 -12.62 -46.40 -20.06
C GLY A 14 -13.07 -45.08 -20.72
N ARG A 15 -12.40 -44.67 -21.79
CA ARG A 15 -12.99 -43.85 -22.88
C ARG A 15 -13.86 -44.77 -23.76
N PRO A 16 -14.95 -44.28 -24.40
CA PRO A 16 -14.83 -43.62 -25.71
C PRO A 16 -15.80 -42.44 -25.99
N SER A 17 -15.38 -41.61 -26.97
CA SER A 17 -16.08 -40.57 -27.75
C SER A 17 -17.26 -41.10 -28.61
N PRO A 18 -17.80 -40.37 -29.62
CA PRO A 18 -18.38 -39.00 -29.73
C PRO A 18 -19.76 -38.99 -30.48
N ALA A 19 -20.23 -37.78 -30.85
CA ALA A 19 -21.33 -37.44 -31.78
C ALA A 19 -22.74 -37.52 -31.16
N ASP A 20 -23.67 -36.59 -31.39
CA ASP A 20 -24.06 -36.09 -32.70
C ASP A 20 -24.96 -34.82 -32.63
N ASN A 21 -24.79 -33.94 -33.63
CA ASN A 21 -25.78 -33.09 -34.33
C ASN A 21 -26.76 -32.13 -33.58
N SER A 22 -26.44 -30.82 -33.65
CA SER A 22 -27.11 -29.73 -34.44
C SER A 22 -28.65 -29.71 -34.65
N PRO A 23 -29.22 -28.62 -35.22
CA PRO A 23 -29.29 -27.22 -34.79
C PRO A 23 -30.76 -26.69 -34.84
N PHE A 24 -31.07 -25.50 -34.31
CA PHE A 24 -32.25 -24.75 -34.78
C PHE A 24 -32.00 -23.24 -34.77
N THR A 25 -32.47 -22.62 -35.84
CA THR A 25 -32.17 -21.27 -36.32
C THR A 25 -33.45 -20.43 -36.39
N PHE A 26 -33.26 -19.10 -36.33
CA PHE A 26 -34.14 -17.99 -36.74
C PHE A 26 -35.41 -17.69 -35.93
N ALA A 27 -35.53 -16.43 -35.47
CA ALA A 27 -36.33 -15.43 -36.18
C ALA A 27 -36.07 -14.00 -35.65
N SER A 28 -35.71 -13.10 -36.58
CA SER A 28 -35.83 -11.65 -36.43
C SER A 28 -37.29 -11.23 -36.38
N SER A 29 -37.64 -10.25 -35.56
CA SER A 29 -38.78 -9.37 -35.83
C SER A 29 -38.49 -7.98 -35.31
N SER A 30 -38.37 -7.10 -36.30
CA SER A 30 -38.35 -5.65 -36.27
C SER A 30 -39.70 -5.08 -35.86
N GLU A 31 -39.71 -4.11 -34.93
CA GLU A 31 -40.70 -3.02 -34.98
C GLU A 31 -40.18 -1.81 -34.18
N SER A 32 -40.01 -0.69 -34.90
CA SER A 32 -39.87 0.65 -34.31
C SER A 32 -41.27 1.24 -34.11
N PRO A 33 -41.43 2.15 -33.13
CA PRO A 33 -42.01 3.43 -33.52
C PRO A 33 -41.31 4.65 -32.89
N GLN A 34 -41.28 5.70 -33.71
CA GLN A 34 -40.84 7.07 -33.44
C GLN A 34 -41.82 7.86 -32.54
N PRO A 35 -41.44 9.06 -32.06
CA PRO A 35 -41.81 9.57 -30.74
C PRO A 35 -42.99 10.54 -30.73
N ALA A 36 -43.70 10.58 -29.61
CA ALA A 36 -44.66 11.64 -29.30
C ALA A 36 -43.96 12.81 -28.57
N ARG A 37 -43.96 13.97 -29.23
CA ARG A 37 -43.67 15.28 -28.63
C ARG A 37 -44.79 15.67 -27.67
N GLN A 38 -44.46 16.06 -26.44
CA GLN A 38 -45.26 17.00 -25.66
C GLN A 38 -44.33 18.06 -25.04
N SER A 39 -44.50 19.30 -25.49
CA SER A 39 -44.07 20.50 -24.82
C SER A 39 -45.06 20.85 -23.71
N LEU A 40 -44.60 21.41 -22.58
CA LEU A 40 -45.20 22.58 -21.91
C LEU A 40 -44.46 22.93 -20.60
N GLY A 41 -44.24 24.24 -20.40
CA GLY A 41 -43.94 24.91 -19.12
C GLY A 41 -42.46 24.90 -18.73
N GLY A 42 -41.69 25.99 -18.74
CA GLY A 42 -42.06 27.39 -18.51
C GLY A 42 -41.83 27.75 -17.02
N PHE A 43 -40.57 27.93 -16.61
CA PHE A 43 -40.24 28.60 -15.35
C PHE A 43 -39.05 29.53 -15.56
N ALA A 44 -39.30 30.82 -15.29
CA ALA A 44 -38.33 31.89 -15.32
C ALA A 44 -37.42 31.87 -14.08
N PRO A 45 -36.14 32.28 -14.20
CA PRO A 45 -35.27 32.47 -13.05
C PRO A 45 -35.53 33.84 -12.38
N PRO A 46 -35.42 33.96 -11.04
CA PRO A 46 -35.44 35.25 -10.38
C PRO A 46 -34.12 36.01 -10.59
N ALA A 47 -34.26 37.33 -10.66
CA ALA A 47 -33.21 38.33 -10.86
C ALA A 47 -32.22 38.42 -9.67
N PRO A 48 -31.01 38.96 -9.88
CA PRO A 48 -30.02 39.14 -8.82
C PRO A 48 -30.20 40.48 -8.07
N GLU A 49 -30.43 40.42 -6.77
CA GLU A 49 -30.00 41.46 -5.82
C GLU A 49 -28.50 41.22 -5.56
N GLY A 50 -27.56 42.17 -5.65
CA GLY A 50 -27.69 43.60 -5.43
C GLY A 50 -27.12 43.98 -4.07
N ASP A 51 -25.86 43.65 -3.77
CA ASP A 51 -25.12 44.40 -2.75
C ASP A 51 -23.60 44.36 -2.97
N GLN A 52 -23.09 45.45 -3.56
CA GLN A 52 -21.67 45.76 -3.66
C GLN A 52 -21.19 46.33 -2.32
N LYS A 53 -20.36 45.59 -1.57
CA LYS A 53 -19.49 46.19 -0.55
C LYS A 53 -18.05 46.26 -1.05
N GLN A 54 -17.61 47.51 -1.12
CA GLN A 54 -16.31 47.99 -1.58
C GLN A 54 -15.17 47.39 -0.75
N LEU A 55 -14.15 46.86 -1.44
CA LEU A 55 -12.82 46.59 -0.89
C LEU A 55 -11.95 47.84 -1.10
N PRO A 56 -11.18 48.29 -0.11
CA PRO A 56 -10.24 49.37 -0.30
C PRO A 56 -8.98 48.92 -1.06
N VAL A 57 -8.66 49.72 -2.06
CA VAL A 57 -7.44 49.74 -2.89
C VAL A 57 -6.21 50.03 -2.01
N PHE A 58 -5.20 49.16 -2.06
CA PHE A 58 -3.84 49.50 -1.63
C PHE A 58 -2.93 49.61 -2.86
N ALA A 59 -2.41 50.82 -3.06
CA ALA A 59 -1.40 51.17 -4.05
C ALA A 59 0.03 50.80 -3.54
N PRO A 60 1.02 50.68 -4.44
CA PRO A 60 2.34 50.12 -4.13
C PRO A 60 3.30 51.19 -3.59
N ILE A 61 4.23 50.78 -2.71
CA ILE A 61 5.35 51.63 -2.29
C ILE A 61 6.60 51.18 -3.06
N GLU A 62 7.07 52.08 -3.92
CA GLU A 62 8.36 52.02 -4.59
C GLU A 62 9.54 52.33 -3.65
N THR A 63 10.63 51.64 -3.97
CA THR A 63 12.04 51.80 -3.63
C THR A 63 12.63 53.22 -3.65
N ARG A 64 13.51 53.50 -2.66
CA ARG A 64 14.77 54.29 -2.71
C ARG A 64 15.53 53.95 -1.42
N GLY A 65 16.81 53.61 -1.35
CA GLY A 65 17.97 53.92 -2.19
C GLY A 65 19.02 54.64 -1.34
N GLY A 66 20.24 54.09 -1.22
CA GLY A 66 21.43 54.78 -0.70
C GLY A 66 22.22 54.00 0.36
N LEU A 67 23.28 53.27 -0.02
CA LEU A 67 24.68 53.72 -0.11
C LEU A 67 25.35 54.04 1.25
N ARG A 68 26.30 53.19 1.67
CA ARG A 68 27.67 53.56 2.11
C ARG A 68 28.48 52.32 2.57
N SER A 69 29.50 51.98 1.79
CA SER A 69 30.82 51.56 2.28
C SER A 69 31.82 52.67 1.88
N PRO A 70 32.98 52.85 2.56
CA PRO A 70 34.19 52.15 2.08
C PRO A 70 35.33 51.92 3.11
N GLY A 71 36.34 51.15 2.68
CA GLY A 71 37.75 51.16 3.15
C GLY A 71 38.16 49.91 3.94
N ARG A 72 38.92 48.91 3.46
CA ARG A 72 40.14 48.76 2.62
C ARG A 72 41.46 48.89 3.40
N PHE A 73 42.39 47.97 3.08
CA PHE A 73 43.87 47.87 3.27
C PHE A 73 44.28 46.62 4.07
N GLY A 74 45.17 45.72 3.62
CA GLY A 74 46.02 45.69 2.43
C GLY A 74 46.65 44.29 2.17
N GLN A 75 47.20 44.13 0.96
CA GLN A 75 48.21 43.12 0.54
C GLN A 75 49.62 43.78 0.55
N PRO A 76 50.73 43.23 -0.02
CA PRO A 76 51.14 41.85 -0.40
C PRO A 76 52.57 41.48 0.06
N SER A 77 53.02 40.22 -0.13
CA SER A 77 54.26 39.90 -0.88
C SER A 77 54.50 38.38 -1.06
N GLU A 78 54.79 38.01 -2.32
CA GLU A 78 55.72 37.00 -2.88
C GLU A 78 56.42 36.00 -1.93
N GLY A 79 56.68 34.73 -2.25
CA GLY A 79 56.58 33.96 -3.50
C GLY A 79 57.67 32.87 -3.49
N THR A 80 57.32 31.58 -3.67
CA THR A 80 58.13 30.55 -4.36
C THR A 80 57.35 29.24 -4.49
N ASP A 81 57.26 28.74 -5.73
CA ASP A 81 56.94 27.36 -6.14
C ASP A 81 57.81 26.32 -5.39
N PRO A 82 57.40 25.04 -5.20
CA PRO A 82 57.18 24.15 -6.37
C PRO A 82 56.25 22.92 -6.22
N VAL A 83 56.09 22.26 -7.37
CA VAL A 83 55.71 20.85 -7.64
C VAL A 83 54.22 20.47 -7.56
N ALA A 84 53.66 20.31 -8.75
CA ALA A 84 52.40 19.66 -9.03
C ALA A 84 52.36 18.20 -8.53
N VAL A 85 51.47 17.93 -7.57
CA VAL A 85 50.95 16.59 -7.30
C VAL A 85 49.47 16.59 -7.64
N ARG A 86 49.18 15.85 -8.71
CA ARG A 86 47.84 15.53 -9.24
C ARG A 86 47.04 14.82 -8.13
N ARG A 87 46.17 15.55 -7.43
CA ARG A 87 45.21 14.97 -6.47
C ARG A 87 44.08 14.31 -7.24
N GLU A 88 44.12 12.99 -7.30
CA GLU A 88 43.02 12.14 -7.70
C GLU A 88 41.79 12.39 -6.81
N LYS A 89 40.63 12.38 -7.48
CA LYS A 89 39.28 12.31 -6.90
C LYS A 89 39.25 11.33 -5.73
N ARG A 90 39.04 11.83 -4.51
CA ARG A 90 38.63 11.01 -3.38
C ARG A 90 37.43 11.66 -2.69
N ALA A 91 36.47 10.78 -2.37
CA ALA A 91 35.26 10.98 -1.60
C ALA A 91 34.16 11.81 -2.27
N LEU A 92 33.31 11.12 -3.04
CA LEU A 92 31.90 11.47 -3.13
C LEU A 92 31.36 11.55 -1.70
N VAL A 93 30.84 12.73 -1.43
CA VAL A 93 30.10 13.19 -0.26
C VAL A 93 29.12 12.11 0.23
N GLN A 94 29.29 11.71 1.49
CA GLN A 94 28.25 11.05 2.27
C GLN A 94 27.08 12.02 2.42
N THR A 95 26.02 11.83 1.64
CA THR A 95 24.68 12.30 2.05
C THR A 95 24.16 11.35 3.13
N PRO A 96 23.45 11.84 4.16
CA PRO A 96 22.96 10.99 5.23
C PRO A 96 22.01 9.95 4.63
N ASP A 97 22.38 8.68 4.76
CA ASP A 97 21.47 7.57 4.47
C ASP A 97 20.30 7.72 5.42
N LYS A 98 19.18 8.23 4.90
CA LYS A 98 17.90 8.05 5.55
C LYS A 98 17.65 6.53 5.52
N PRO A 99 17.66 5.83 6.68
CA PRO A 99 17.44 4.40 6.69
C PRO A 99 16.09 4.11 6.06
N ALA A 100 16.00 2.98 5.35
CA ALA A 100 14.73 2.52 4.78
C ALA A 100 13.65 2.54 5.88
N ARG A 101 12.50 3.14 5.56
CA ARG A 101 11.34 3.12 6.44
C ARG A 101 10.92 1.67 6.64
N ASN A 102 10.92 1.24 7.89
CA ASN A 102 10.44 -0.06 8.30
C ASN A 102 9.60 0.13 9.57
N THR A 103 8.39 0.66 9.37
CA THR A 103 7.47 1.06 10.43
C THR A 103 7.18 -0.07 11.39
N LEU A 104 6.95 -1.27 10.85
CA LEU A 104 6.54 -2.44 11.62
C LEU A 104 7.74 -3.25 12.11
N GLY A 105 8.90 -3.18 11.44
CA GLY A 105 10.10 -3.91 11.84
C GLY A 105 9.81 -5.41 12.02
N LEU A 106 10.12 -5.91 13.21
CA LEU A 106 9.89 -7.31 13.58
C LEU A 106 8.39 -7.67 13.76
N LEU A 107 7.48 -6.69 13.91
CA LEU A 107 6.04 -6.96 14.06
C LEU A 107 5.37 -7.48 12.78
N ALA A 108 6.09 -7.46 11.64
CA ALA A 108 5.61 -8.02 10.39
C ALA A 108 5.57 -9.57 10.39
N GLY A 109 6.08 -10.24 11.44
CA GLY A 109 6.04 -11.70 11.58
C GLY A 109 4.71 -12.26 12.12
N ALA A 110 4.62 -13.60 12.11
CA ALA A 110 3.52 -14.34 12.73
C ALA A 110 3.50 -14.09 14.25
N HIS A 111 2.30 -13.91 14.82
CA HIS A 111 2.11 -13.72 16.25
C HIS A 111 1.38 -14.92 16.84
N SER A 112 1.93 -15.48 17.92
CA SER A 112 1.32 -16.61 18.61
C SER A 112 0.33 -16.09 19.64
N HIS A 113 -0.97 -16.23 19.34
CA HIS A 113 -2.06 -15.96 20.29
C HIS A 113 -2.01 -16.90 21.51
N SER A 114 -2.57 -16.44 22.64
CA SER A 114 -2.77 -17.21 23.87
C SER A 114 -4.12 -16.85 24.48
N ALA A 115 -4.98 -17.84 24.70
CA ALA A 115 -6.28 -17.66 25.35
C ALA A 115 -6.12 -17.14 26.80
N ASP A 116 -5.14 -17.65 27.54
CA ASP A 116 -4.83 -17.20 28.91
C ASP A 116 -4.48 -15.70 28.97
N ALA A 117 -3.83 -15.18 27.92
CA ALA A 117 -3.52 -13.75 27.80
C ALA A 117 -4.79 -12.91 27.58
N ASP A 118 -5.77 -13.42 26.82
CA ASP A 118 -7.09 -12.78 26.71
C ASP A 118 -7.85 -12.84 28.03
N GLU A 119 -7.86 -13.98 28.72
CA GLU A 119 -8.51 -14.14 30.03
C GLU A 119 -7.93 -13.16 31.07
N THR A 120 -6.63 -12.93 31.02
CA THR A 120 -5.95 -11.92 31.87
C THR A 120 -6.44 -10.50 31.56
N LEU A 121 -6.61 -10.15 30.28
CA LEU A 121 -7.13 -8.84 29.88
C LEU A 121 -8.61 -8.70 30.28
N GLN A 122 -9.39 -9.74 30.05
CA GLN A 122 -10.80 -9.85 30.41
C GLN A 122 -11.02 -9.67 31.92
N THR A 123 -10.20 -10.30 32.75
CA THR A 123 -10.24 -10.11 34.22
C THR A 123 -9.97 -8.66 34.61
N GLN A 124 -8.99 -8.00 33.98
CA GLN A 124 -8.73 -6.57 34.20
C GLN A 124 -9.91 -5.70 33.76
N LEU A 125 -10.54 -6.03 32.63
CA LEU A 125 -11.72 -5.31 32.14
C LEU A 125 -12.85 -5.40 33.16
N ILE A 126 -13.23 -6.58 33.64
CA ILE A 126 -14.27 -6.75 34.67
C ILE A 126 -13.99 -5.84 35.88
N ALA A 127 -12.76 -5.85 36.40
CA ALA A 127 -12.38 -5.04 37.55
C ALA A 127 -12.55 -3.52 37.33
N GLN A 128 -12.44 -3.06 36.08
CA GLN A 128 -12.58 -1.65 35.69
C GLN A 128 -13.97 -1.29 35.15
N MET A 129 -14.86 -2.27 34.94
CA MET A 129 -16.20 -2.04 34.38
C MET A 129 -17.20 -1.48 35.39
N GLY A 130 -16.93 -1.58 36.69
CA GLY A 130 -17.80 -1.04 37.74
C GLY A 130 -17.86 0.49 37.83
N SER A 131 -17.06 1.20 37.02
CA SER A 131 -16.97 2.66 36.98
C SER A 131 -17.45 3.19 35.62
N VAL A 132 -18.21 4.29 35.59
CA VAL A 132 -18.63 4.93 34.33
C VAL A 132 -17.45 5.61 33.61
N PRO A 133 -16.64 6.45 34.29
CA PRO A 133 -15.42 6.99 33.70
C PRO A 133 -14.55 5.92 33.05
N ASP A 134 -13.95 6.27 31.91
CA ASP A 134 -12.96 5.41 31.27
C ASP A 134 -11.74 5.22 32.18
N ALA A 135 -11.11 4.08 32.05
CA ALA A 135 -9.95 3.68 32.84
C ALA A 135 -8.90 3.05 31.92
N LEU A 136 -7.68 2.90 32.40
CA LEU A 136 -6.62 2.24 31.66
C LEU A 136 -6.51 0.77 32.08
N VAL A 137 -6.36 -0.12 31.11
CA VAL A 137 -6.06 -1.55 31.31
C VAL A 137 -4.77 -1.92 30.61
N THR A 138 -4.06 -2.92 31.15
CA THR A 138 -2.79 -3.38 30.57
C THR A 138 -3.06 -4.46 29.54
N VAL A 139 -2.58 -4.27 28.31
CA VAL A 139 -2.69 -5.23 27.20
C VAL A 139 -1.65 -6.34 27.38
N PRO A 140 -2.05 -7.58 27.71
CA PRO A 140 -1.10 -8.67 27.91
C PRO A 140 -0.47 -9.09 26.58
N VAL A 141 0.81 -9.44 26.62
CA VAL A 141 1.53 -9.98 25.48
C VAL A 141 0.83 -11.27 25.03
N ARG A 142 0.67 -11.47 23.72
CA ARG A 142 -0.03 -12.62 23.09
C ARG A 142 -1.56 -12.64 23.23
N SER A 143 -2.18 -11.62 23.83
CA SER A 143 -3.63 -11.42 23.67
C SER A 143 -3.97 -11.14 22.19
N LEU A 144 -5.22 -11.39 21.78
CA LEU A 144 -5.70 -11.08 20.43
C LEU A 144 -5.48 -9.60 20.07
N MET A 145 -5.60 -8.71 21.05
CA MET A 145 -5.44 -7.27 20.88
C MET A 145 -3.98 -6.79 20.84
N SER A 146 -3.05 -7.57 21.41
CA SER A 146 -1.65 -7.12 21.59
C SER A 146 -0.97 -6.68 20.31
N GLN A 147 -1.14 -7.43 19.22
CA GLN A 147 -0.51 -7.07 17.94
C GLN A 147 -1.16 -5.85 17.26
N PRO A 148 -2.49 -5.76 17.09
CA PRO A 148 -3.13 -4.53 16.62
C PRO A 148 -2.74 -3.30 17.46
N PHE A 149 -2.64 -3.46 18.79
CA PHE A 149 -2.23 -2.40 19.70
C PHE A 149 -0.78 -1.95 19.47
N ASP A 150 0.15 -2.90 19.31
CA ASP A 150 1.55 -2.59 19.03
C ASP A 150 1.75 -1.93 17.65
N ILE A 151 0.99 -2.37 16.63
CA ILE A 151 0.98 -1.72 15.31
C ILE A 151 0.52 -0.27 15.45
N TYR A 152 -0.62 -0.04 16.12
CA TYR A 152 -1.16 1.30 16.36
C TYR A 152 -0.17 2.22 17.07
N LYS A 153 0.45 1.76 18.16
CA LYS A 153 1.48 2.53 18.86
C LYS A 153 2.62 2.93 17.93
N ARG A 154 3.13 2.03 17.11
CA ARG A 154 4.26 2.32 16.20
C ARG A 154 3.90 3.36 15.15
N VAL A 155 2.78 3.20 14.46
CA VAL A 155 2.37 4.14 13.40
C VAL A 155 2.05 5.52 13.97
N LEU A 156 1.39 5.57 15.13
CA LEU A 156 1.00 6.83 15.78
C LEU A 156 2.21 7.62 16.28
N ASN A 157 3.25 6.93 16.74
CA ASN A 157 4.45 7.54 17.26
C ASN A 157 5.52 7.79 16.17
N GLN A 158 5.16 7.72 14.89
CA GLN A 158 6.07 8.13 13.82
C GLN A 158 6.42 9.62 13.92
N PRO A 159 7.66 10.03 13.58
CA PRO A 159 8.10 11.42 13.68
C PRO A 159 7.17 12.40 12.96
N GLU A 160 6.75 12.07 11.74
CA GLU A 160 5.83 12.86 10.91
C GLU A 160 4.45 13.08 11.55
N VAL A 161 3.87 12.04 12.16
CA VAL A 161 2.57 12.13 12.84
C VAL A 161 2.69 12.99 14.09
N LEU A 162 3.71 12.74 14.92
CA LEU A 162 3.95 13.51 16.13
C LEU A 162 4.29 14.97 15.83
N ALA A 163 5.08 15.23 14.79
CA ALA A 163 5.40 16.58 14.33
C ALA A 163 4.13 17.31 13.87
N TRP A 164 3.25 16.64 13.13
CA TRP A 164 1.98 17.22 12.71
C TRP A 164 1.07 17.54 13.91
N LEU A 165 0.87 16.59 14.84
CA LEU A 165 0.02 16.80 16.03
C LEU A 165 0.52 17.98 16.87
N ARG A 166 1.83 18.03 17.15
CA ARG A 166 2.45 19.13 17.89
C ARG A 166 2.40 20.45 17.12
N GLY A 167 2.60 20.40 15.80
CA GLY A 167 2.51 21.56 14.93
C GLY A 167 1.11 22.18 14.87
N LYS A 168 0.06 21.37 15.07
CA LYS A 168 -1.32 21.85 15.26
C LYS A 168 -1.64 22.30 16.69
N GLY A 169 -0.72 22.15 17.64
CA GLY A 169 -0.90 22.57 19.03
C GLY A 169 -1.68 21.60 19.90
N PHE A 170 -1.86 20.34 19.49
CA PHE A 170 -2.55 19.33 20.29
C PHE A 170 -1.80 19.01 21.58
N SER A 171 -2.55 18.89 22.68
CA SER A 171 -2.09 18.19 23.88
C SER A 171 -2.26 16.69 23.67
N LEU A 172 -1.16 15.95 23.61
CA LEU A 172 -1.17 14.54 23.20
C LEU A 172 -2.06 13.65 24.09
N ASP A 173 -2.17 13.94 25.37
CA ASP A 173 -3.04 13.24 26.33
C ASP A 173 -4.55 13.41 26.07
N SER A 174 -4.93 14.42 25.27
CA SER A 174 -6.31 14.69 24.88
C SER A 174 -6.66 14.21 23.46
N VAL A 175 -5.68 13.71 22.72
CA VAL A 175 -5.86 13.31 21.32
C VAL A 175 -6.63 12.01 21.25
N THR A 176 -7.70 11.99 20.45
CA THR A 176 -8.45 10.81 20.04
C THR A 176 -8.45 10.73 18.53
N ILE A 177 -8.17 9.54 18.00
CA ILE A 177 -8.11 9.28 16.57
C ILE A 177 -9.25 8.36 16.18
N GLY A 178 -10.19 8.89 15.42
CA GLY A 178 -11.29 8.13 14.82
C GLY A 178 -11.00 7.74 13.37
N LYS A 179 -11.97 7.05 12.76
CA LYS A 179 -11.87 6.54 11.38
C LYS A 179 -11.49 7.59 10.33
N ASN A 180 -12.02 8.81 10.46
CA ASN A 180 -11.89 9.86 9.44
C ASN A 180 -11.38 11.19 10.02
N ALA A 181 -11.00 11.22 11.29
CA ALA A 181 -10.67 12.45 11.97
C ALA A 181 -9.75 12.22 13.16
N VAL A 182 -9.05 13.28 13.53
CA VAL A 182 -8.34 13.42 14.79
C VAL A 182 -8.93 14.59 15.55
N SER A 183 -9.15 14.42 16.85
CA SER A 183 -9.70 15.46 17.72
C SER A 183 -8.98 15.50 19.06
N GLY A 184 -9.11 16.62 19.76
CA GLY A 184 -8.49 16.81 21.08
C GLY A 184 -8.41 18.27 21.46
N LEU A 185 -7.77 18.55 22.59
CA LEU A 185 -7.51 19.90 23.06
C LEU A 185 -6.30 20.48 22.33
N VAL A 186 -6.50 21.65 21.73
CA VAL A 186 -5.47 22.43 21.04
C VAL A 186 -5.27 23.74 21.79
N THR A 187 -4.01 24.10 22.04
CA THR A 187 -3.65 25.40 22.60
C THR A 187 -3.03 26.27 21.51
N HIS A 188 -3.70 27.37 21.16
CA HIS A 188 -3.23 28.35 20.18
C HIS A 188 -3.32 29.76 20.78
N ASN A 189 -2.22 30.51 20.73
CA ASN A 189 -2.10 31.85 21.33
C ASN A 189 -2.55 31.91 22.81
N GLY A 190 -2.27 30.86 23.59
CA GLY A 190 -2.62 30.79 25.01
C GLY A 190 -4.08 30.42 25.31
N VAL A 191 -4.90 30.17 24.29
CA VAL A 191 -6.29 29.71 24.44
C VAL A 191 -6.38 28.22 24.13
N THR A 192 -6.91 27.44 25.07
CA THR A 192 -7.17 26.00 24.89
C THR A 192 -8.61 25.78 24.43
N SER A 193 -8.78 25.08 23.31
CA SER A 193 -10.09 24.75 22.74
C SER A 193 -10.10 23.34 22.18
N HIS A 194 -11.26 22.69 22.16
CA HIS A 194 -11.42 21.40 21.48
C HIS A 194 -11.44 21.62 19.96
N GLN A 195 -10.57 20.93 19.24
CA GLN A 195 -10.48 21.02 17.78
C GLN A 195 -10.49 19.62 17.16
N ALA A 196 -11.01 19.54 15.93
CA ALA A 196 -10.98 18.33 15.12
C ALA A 196 -10.50 18.65 13.70
N TYR A 197 -9.74 17.74 13.12
CA TYR A 197 -9.30 17.76 11.73
C TYR A 197 -9.72 16.46 11.07
N THR A 198 -10.17 16.53 9.82
CA THR A 198 -10.72 15.41 9.06
C THR A 198 -9.82 15.04 7.90
N LEU A 199 -10.02 13.85 7.33
CA LEU A 199 -9.29 13.45 6.14
C LEU A 199 -9.61 14.28 4.88
N GLN A 200 -10.70 15.07 4.91
CA GLN A 200 -11.18 15.85 3.76
C GLN A 200 -10.81 17.34 3.84
N ASP A 201 -10.25 17.78 4.96
CA ASP A 201 -9.84 19.17 5.10
C ASP A 201 -8.44 19.42 4.53
N THR A 202 -8.06 20.69 4.47
CA THR A 202 -6.75 21.13 3.97
C THR A 202 -5.67 21.11 5.06
N SER A 203 -5.91 20.47 6.21
CA SER A 203 -5.02 20.52 7.36
C SER A 203 -3.71 19.75 7.18
N GLY A 204 -3.67 18.83 6.23
CA GLY A 204 -2.56 17.90 6.03
C GLY A 204 -2.73 16.57 6.77
N TRP A 205 -3.85 16.35 7.48
CA TRP A 205 -4.05 15.14 8.29
C TRP A 205 -4.00 13.87 7.45
N TRP A 206 -4.71 13.83 6.33
CA TRP A 206 -4.79 12.63 5.49
C TRP A 206 -3.43 12.17 4.94
N GLN A 207 -2.49 13.09 4.69
CA GLN A 207 -1.14 12.74 4.23
C GLN A 207 -0.34 12.03 5.32
N VAL A 208 -0.42 12.50 6.56
CA VAL A 208 0.38 11.96 7.66
C VAL A 208 -0.29 10.75 8.31
N SER A 209 -1.61 10.62 8.20
CA SER A 209 -2.39 9.62 8.95
C SER A 209 -2.61 8.31 8.21
N ALA A 210 -2.21 8.16 6.96
CA ALA A 210 -2.52 6.98 6.13
C ALA A 210 -2.22 5.65 6.85
N ARG A 211 -1.02 5.51 7.42
CA ARG A 211 -0.62 4.32 8.21
C ARG A 211 -1.43 4.17 9.51
N VAL A 212 -1.75 5.29 10.16
CA VAL A 212 -2.57 5.32 11.39
C VAL A 212 -3.97 4.80 11.12
N MET A 213 -4.60 5.22 10.02
CA MET A 213 -5.94 4.77 9.64
C MET A 213 -5.98 3.26 9.41
N HIS A 214 -4.96 2.70 8.74
CA HIS A 214 -4.88 1.24 8.55
C HIS A 214 -4.62 0.46 9.84
N ALA A 215 -3.88 1.02 10.80
CA ALA A 215 -3.73 0.40 12.12
C ALA A 215 -5.04 0.44 12.93
N LEU A 216 -5.80 1.53 12.84
CA LEU A 216 -7.10 1.67 13.51
C LEU A 216 -8.11 0.61 13.06
N GLU A 217 -8.16 0.27 11.77
CA GLU A 217 -9.08 -0.77 11.25
C GLU A 217 -8.91 -2.15 11.94
N ALA A 218 -7.71 -2.44 12.46
CA ALA A 218 -7.41 -3.66 13.20
C ALA A 218 -7.69 -3.54 14.71
N LEU A 219 -7.58 -2.33 15.29
CA LEU A 219 -7.67 -2.08 16.73
C LEU A 219 -9.06 -1.60 17.18
N ASP A 220 -9.72 -0.78 16.38
CA ASP A 220 -11.05 -0.21 16.65
C ASP A 220 -11.99 -0.53 15.47
N PRO A 221 -12.47 -1.78 15.39
CA PRO A 221 -13.35 -2.24 14.32
C PRO A 221 -14.71 -1.52 14.31
N THR A 222 -15.07 -0.87 15.42
CA THR A 222 -16.33 -0.14 15.63
C THR A 222 -16.23 1.35 15.37
N HIS A 223 -15.03 1.85 15.06
CA HIS A 223 -14.75 3.24 14.73
C HIS A 223 -15.18 4.25 15.80
N GLN A 224 -15.10 3.87 17.08
CA GLN A 224 -15.42 4.76 18.21
C GLN A 224 -14.29 5.73 18.56
N GLY A 225 -13.11 5.49 18.01
CA GLY A 225 -11.90 6.28 18.22
C GLY A 225 -11.00 5.68 19.28
N VAL A 226 -9.69 5.83 19.06
CA VAL A 226 -8.66 5.36 19.98
C VAL A 226 -7.88 6.57 20.50
N PRO A 227 -7.74 6.73 21.83
CA PRO A 227 -6.89 7.77 22.39
C PRO A 227 -5.43 7.65 21.93
N TYR A 228 -4.68 8.73 22.06
CA TYR A 228 -3.23 8.67 21.85
C TYR A 228 -2.58 7.75 22.88
N VAL A 229 -1.63 6.95 22.40
CA VAL A 229 -0.86 6.02 23.22
C VAL A 229 0.61 6.23 22.94
N SER A 230 1.41 6.43 23.99
CA SER A 230 2.87 6.56 23.85
C SER A 230 3.51 5.23 23.43
N ILE A 231 4.64 5.29 22.72
CA ILE A 231 5.32 4.10 22.20
C ILE A 231 5.68 3.05 23.28
N ASN A 232 5.95 3.50 24.51
CA ASN A 232 6.35 2.65 25.63
C ASN A 232 5.17 2.20 26.50
N SER A 233 3.95 2.67 26.22
CA SER A 233 2.77 2.27 26.98
C SER A 233 2.41 0.82 26.71
N GLN A 234 2.04 0.11 27.77
CA GLN A 234 1.34 -1.19 27.68
C GLN A 234 -0.13 -1.04 28.03
N GLN A 235 -0.59 0.19 28.25
CA GLN A 235 -1.94 0.49 28.69
C GLN A 235 -2.76 1.11 27.57
N ILE A 236 -4.03 0.75 27.54
CA ILE A 236 -5.04 1.31 26.64
C ILE A 236 -6.32 1.61 27.41
N SER A 237 -7.14 2.49 26.85
CA SER A 237 -8.53 2.72 27.28
C SER A 237 -9.29 1.39 27.43
N ARG A 238 -9.93 1.21 28.58
CA ARG A 238 -10.88 0.13 28.85
C ARG A 238 -11.95 0.12 27.78
N ASN A 239 -12.47 1.29 27.39
CA ASN A 239 -13.51 1.37 26.37
C ASN A 239 -13.06 0.78 25.03
N VAL A 240 -11.86 1.11 24.56
CA VAL A 240 -11.30 0.56 23.32
C VAL A 240 -11.11 -0.96 23.43
N ALA A 241 -10.53 -1.44 24.53
CA ALA A 241 -10.33 -2.87 24.74
C ALA A 241 -11.67 -3.63 24.81
N SER A 242 -12.68 -3.06 25.44
CA SER A 242 -14.01 -3.68 25.55
C SER A 242 -14.67 -3.83 24.18
N LEU A 243 -14.65 -2.76 23.38
CA LEU A 243 -15.21 -2.76 22.02
C LEU A 243 -14.49 -3.74 21.11
N PHE A 244 -13.18 -3.92 21.28
CA PHE A 244 -12.41 -4.92 20.55
C PHE A 244 -12.95 -6.35 20.78
N TYR A 245 -13.39 -6.67 22.00
CA TYR A 245 -14.02 -7.96 22.33
C TYR A 245 -15.56 -7.95 22.17
N GLY A 246 -16.12 -6.96 21.48
CA GLY A 246 -17.57 -6.87 21.24
C GLY A 246 -18.40 -6.43 22.44
N VAL A 247 -17.77 -5.92 23.50
CA VAL A 247 -18.45 -5.42 24.71
C VAL A 247 -18.60 -3.91 24.64
N SER A 248 -19.84 -3.43 24.71
CA SER A 248 -20.13 -1.99 24.79
C SER A 248 -19.80 -1.45 26.19
N PRO A 249 -19.01 -0.37 26.32
CA PRO A 249 -18.71 0.21 27.62
C PRO A 249 -19.94 0.83 28.29
N PRO A 250 -20.00 0.89 29.64
CA PRO A 250 -21.13 1.47 30.34
C PRO A 250 -21.10 3.00 30.29
N HIS A 251 -22.28 3.61 30.17
CA HIS A 251 -22.47 5.07 30.21
C HIS A 251 -23.20 5.55 31.46
N THR A 252 -23.72 4.63 32.26
CA THR A 252 -24.44 4.89 33.51
C THR A 252 -24.01 3.90 34.60
N ALA A 253 -24.21 4.27 35.86
CA ALA A 253 -23.85 3.41 36.98
C ALA A 253 -24.69 2.12 37.00
N GLU A 254 -25.97 2.18 36.59
CA GLU A 254 -26.79 0.97 36.47
C GLU A 254 -26.24 0.03 35.38
N GLN A 255 -25.85 0.58 34.22
CA GLN A 255 -25.22 -0.21 33.16
C GLN A 255 -23.90 -0.82 33.60
N ALA A 256 -23.06 -0.07 34.33
CA ALA A 256 -21.79 -0.56 34.85
C ALA A 256 -21.99 -1.79 35.75
N ASN A 257 -22.91 -1.69 36.73
CA ASN A 257 -23.21 -2.79 37.64
C ASN A 257 -23.80 -4.01 36.90
N ALA A 258 -24.75 -3.79 36.00
CA ALA A 258 -25.34 -4.88 35.21
C ALA A 258 -24.31 -5.56 34.31
N LEU A 259 -23.41 -4.77 33.70
CA LEU A 259 -22.36 -5.28 32.83
C LEU A 259 -21.35 -6.13 33.62
N VAL A 260 -20.90 -5.69 34.79
CA VAL A 260 -20.03 -6.49 35.67
C VAL A 260 -20.67 -7.83 36.00
N THR A 261 -21.92 -7.85 36.48
CA THR A 261 -22.64 -9.09 36.78
C THR A 261 -22.73 -10.01 35.56
N SER A 262 -22.98 -9.45 34.37
CA SER A 262 -23.05 -10.25 33.14
C SER A 262 -21.69 -10.84 32.74
N LEU A 263 -20.59 -10.08 32.86
CA LEU A 263 -19.25 -10.53 32.48
C LEU A 263 -18.67 -11.54 33.49
N GLU A 264 -19.02 -11.41 34.78
CA GLU A 264 -18.70 -12.41 35.81
C GLU A 264 -19.42 -13.74 35.57
N ALA A 265 -20.64 -13.70 35.03
CA ALA A 265 -21.37 -14.91 34.62
C ALA A 265 -20.80 -15.54 33.35
N GLY A 266 -20.13 -14.75 32.51
CA GLY A 266 -19.38 -15.22 31.35
C GLY A 266 -19.13 -14.14 30.32
N TRP A 267 -17.99 -14.21 29.66
CA TRP A 267 -17.68 -13.31 28.54
C TRP A 267 -18.53 -13.66 27.32
N PRO A 268 -19.00 -12.65 26.56
CA PRO A 268 -19.65 -12.92 25.28
C PRO A 268 -18.65 -13.63 24.37
N ALA A 269 -19.06 -14.78 23.83
CA ALA A 269 -18.27 -15.47 22.82
C ALA A 269 -18.22 -14.59 21.56
N LEU A 270 -17.01 -14.36 21.04
CA LEU A 270 -16.85 -13.78 19.72
C LEU A 270 -17.57 -14.68 18.70
N SER A 271 -18.33 -14.07 17.78
CA SER A 271 -18.91 -14.82 16.68
C SER A 271 -17.82 -15.49 15.85
N ALA A 272 -18.18 -16.54 15.10
CA ALA A 272 -17.25 -17.18 14.16
C ALA A 272 -16.68 -16.16 13.14
N ALA A 273 -17.47 -15.15 12.78
CA ALA A 273 -17.04 -14.08 11.90
C ALA A 273 -16.00 -13.17 12.58
N GLU A 274 -16.23 -12.72 13.81
CA GLU A 274 -15.27 -11.90 14.57
C GLU A 274 -13.95 -12.64 14.81
N THR A 275 -14.04 -13.89 15.28
CA THR A 275 -12.88 -14.77 15.50
C THR A 275 -12.02 -14.90 14.24
N ARG A 276 -12.65 -15.03 13.07
CA ARG A 276 -11.94 -15.07 11.77
C ARG A 276 -11.42 -13.69 11.34
N ASN A 277 -12.18 -12.63 11.59
CA ASN A 277 -11.90 -11.30 11.07
C ASN A 277 -10.77 -10.58 11.82
N HIS A 278 -10.61 -10.76 13.13
CA HIS A 278 -9.52 -10.13 13.90
C HIS A 278 -8.12 -10.42 13.31
N PRO A 279 -7.70 -11.68 13.11
CA PRO A 279 -6.39 -11.96 12.53
C PRO A 279 -6.28 -11.47 11.09
N LEU A 280 -7.35 -11.56 10.29
CA LEU A 280 -7.34 -11.07 8.91
C LEU A 280 -7.15 -9.55 8.83
N ARG A 281 -7.82 -8.78 9.69
CA ARG A 281 -7.65 -7.32 9.77
C ARG A 281 -6.25 -6.93 10.21
N SER A 282 -5.69 -7.65 11.19
CA SER A 282 -4.30 -7.46 11.62
C SER A 282 -3.31 -7.71 10.46
N GLU A 283 -3.44 -8.84 9.77
CA GLU A 283 -2.58 -9.16 8.61
C GLU A 283 -2.75 -8.18 7.45
N TRP A 284 -3.98 -7.76 7.18
CA TRP A 284 -4.27 -6.74 6.17
C TRP A 284 -3.60 -5.41 6.52
N SER A 285 -3.75 -4.96 7.78
CA SER A 285 -3.12 -3.74 8.28
C SER A 285 -1.61 -3.77 8.11
N LYS A 286 -0.95 -4.88 8.48
CA LYS A 286 0.49 -5.07 8.27
C LYS A 286 0.88 -4.93 6.81
N ARG A 287 0.16 -5.63 5.91
CA ARG A 287 0.46 -5.62 4.48
C ARG A 287 0.39 -4.21 3.92
N VAL A 288 -0.68 -3.47 4.21
CA VAL A 288 -0.87 -2.13 3.65
C VAL A 288 0.14 -1.13 4.22
N ILE A 289 0.44 -1.19 5.53
CA ILE A 289 1.46 -0.31 6.12
C ILE A 289 2.84 -0.58 5.50
N ASN A 290 3.20 -1.86 5.33
CA ASN A 290 4.45 -2.25 4.69
C ASN A 290 4.49 -1.87 3.21
N GLU A 291 3.38 -1.94 2.48
CA GLU A 291 3.28 -1.47 1.10
C GLU A 291 3.52 0.04 1.01
N LEU A 292 2.97 0.83 1.95
CA LEU A 292 3.24 2.26 2.04
C LEU A 292 4.71 2.56 2.36
N ASP A 293 5.37 1.71 3.15
CA ASP A 293 6.81 1.81 3.41
C ASP A 293 7.64 1.46 2.18
N ASP A 294 7.32 0.34 1.51
CA ASP A 294 7.98 -0.08 0.27
C ASP A 294 7.86 0.99 -0.81
N ARG A 295 6.67 1.62 -0.94
CA ARG A 295 6.40 2.72 -1.87
C ARG A 295 7.32 3.93 -1.63
N GLU A 296 7.44 4.35 -0.38
CA GLU A 296 8.30 5.47 0.03
C GLU A 296 9.79 5.14 -0.12
N ASN A 297 10.20 3.93 0.28
CA ASN A 297 11.58 3.46 0.15
C ASN A 297 11.99 3.37 -1.33
N LEU A 298 11.09 2.90 -2.19
CA LEU A 298 11.30 2.83 -3.63
C LEU A 298 11.45 4.24 -4.22
N ALA A 299 10.63 5.20 -3.80
CA ALA A 299 10.76 6.59 -4.22
C ALA A 299 12.13 7.18 -3.83
N ASP A 300 12.54 7.00 -2.56
CA ASP A 300 13.83 7.46 -2.05
C ASP A 300 15.00 6.80 -2.81
N ALA A 301 14.90 5.51 -3.15
CA ALA A 301 15.92 4.78 -3.90
C ALA A 301 16.01 5.20 -5.38
N LEU A 302 14.88 5.41 -6.05
CA LEU A 302 14.84 5.88 -7.44
C LEU A 302 15.43 7.29 -7.57
N GLU A 303 15.06 8.20 -6.66
CA GLU A 303 15.59 9.56 -6.65
C GLU A 303 17.10 9.60 -6.37
N ARG A 304 17.56 8.77 -5.42
CA ARG A 304 19.00 8.62 -5.11
C ARG A 304 19.78 8.13 -6.32
N THR A 305 19.28 7.12 -7.02
CA THR A 305 19.94 6.56 -8.22
C THR A 305 19.98 7.58 -9.37
N ALA A 306 18.94 8.43 -9.49
CA ALA A 306 18.88 9.47 -10.49
C ALA A 306 19.64 10.77 -10.11
N LEU A 307 20.13 10.91 -8.89
CA LEU A 307 20.67 12.18 -8.38
C LEU A 307 21.86 12.69 -9.21
N GLY A 308 21.80 13.94 -9.69
CA GLY A 308 22.85 14.55 -10.50
C GLY A 308 23.00 14.01 -11.92
N VAL A 309 22.12 13.11 -12.36
CA VAL A 309 22.10 12.52 -13.70
C VAL A 309 21.14 13.29 -14.61
N ALA A 310 21.53 13.64 -15.84
CA ALA A 310 20.62 14.32 -16.78
C ALA A 310 19.42 13.43 -17.15
N ASP A 311 18.23 14.01 -17.34
CA ASP A 311 16.97 13.25 -17.52
C ASP A 311 17.03 12.22 -18.65
N SER A 312 17.64 12.57 -19.79
CA SER A 312 17.75 11.71 -20.97
C SER A 312 18.84 10.63 -20.86
N ARG A 313 19.66 10.65 -19.80
CA ARG A 313 20.77 9.72 -19.67
C ARG A 313 20.25 8.33 -19.28
N PRO A 314 20.69 7.27 -19.96
CA PRO A 314 20.35 5.90 -19.60
C PRO A 314 20.72 5.61 -18.14
N LEU A 315 19.80 4.92 -17.45
CA LEU A 315 19.92 4.54 -16.06
C LEU A 315 19.71 3.02 -15.95
N SER A 316 20.66 2.32 -15.33
CA SER A 316 20.50 0.90 -15.03
C SER A 316 20.09 0.71 -13.57
N LEU A 317 18.94 0.08 -13.37
CA LEU A 317 18.41 -0.26 -12.05
C LEU A 317 18.69 -1.72 -11.66
N SER A 318 19.07 -2.57 -12.61
CA SER A 318 19.19 -4.05 -12.47
C SER A 318 20.45 -4.54 -11.74
N GLY A 319 21.11 -3.68 -10.97
CA GLY A 319 22.23 -4.03 -10.09
C GLY A 319 22.20 -3.30 -8.75
N THR A 320 21.14 -2.52 -8.50
CA THR A 320 20.94 -1.84 -7.21
C THR A 320 20.05 -2.72 -6.36
N GLU A 321 20.61 -3.35 -5.35
CA GLU A 321 19.85 -4.17 -4.41
C GLU A 321 18.81 -3.31 -3.67
N PHE A 322 17.63 -3.90 -3.44
CA PHE A 322 16.52 -3.27 -2.74
C PHE A 322 15.90 -4.26 -1.77
N GLU A 323 15.80 -3.88 -0.50
CA GLU A 323 15.12 -4.68 0.51
C GLU A 323 13.62 -4.38 0.47
N VAL A 324 12.81 -5.38 0.16
CA VAL A 324 11.34 -5.30 0.27
C VAL A 324 10.86 -5.75 1.64
N SER A 325 9.73 -5.20 2.07
CA SER A 325 9.06 -5.63 3.30
C SER A 325 8.71 -7.12 3.30
N ARG A 326 8.58 -7.70 4.51
CA ARG A 326 8.27 -9.13 4.68
C ARG A 326 6.92 -9.56 4.08
N THR A 327 5.98 -8.62 3.97
CA THR A 327 4.65 -8.88 3.40
C THR A 327 4.59 -8.61 1.91
N ASN A 328 5.68 -8.17 1.29
CA ASN A 328 5.74 -7.90 -0.14
C ASN A 328 5.49 -9.19 -0.94
N PRO A 329 4.67 -9.14 -2.02
CA PRO A 329 4.42 -10.30 -2.87
C PRO A 329 5.69 -10.96 -3.44
N LEU A 330 6.77 -10.18 -3.63
CA LEU A 330 8.07 -10.69 -4.09
C LEU A 330 8.76 -11.62 -3.09
N LYS A 331 8.28 -11.72 -1.85
CA LYS A 331 8.77 -12.71 -0.86
C LYS A 331 8.03 -14.05 -0.94
N ARG A 332 7.07 -14.21 -1.86
CA ARG A 332 6.23 -15.42 -2.04
C ARG A 332 6.53 -16.16 -3.34
N ASP A 333 7.74 -16.04 -3.85
CA ASP A 333 8.24 -16.63 -5.09
C ASP A 333 8.91 -17.99 -4.88
N ASP A 334 8.58 -18.71 -3.79
CA ASP A 334 9.15 -20.01 -3.43
C ASP A 334 9.07 -21.04 -4.57
N GLU A 335 7.95 -21.07 -5.29
CA GLU A 335 7.82 -21.95 -6.46
C GLU A 335 8.79 -21.58 -7.56
N ALA A 336 8.88 -20.28 -7.88
CA ALA A 336 9.76 -19.80 -8.93
C ALA A 336 11.23 -20.06 -8.58
N ARG A 337 11.63 -19.80 -7.33
CA ARG A 337 12.97 -20.10 -6.83
C ARG A 337 13.28 -21.58 -6.83
N ARG A 338 12.31 -22.43 -6.45
CA ARG A 338 12.43 -23.89 -6.54
C ARG A 338 12.67 -24.34 -7.99
N ARG A 339 11.92 -23.80 -8.95
CA ARG A 339 12.11 -24.10 -10.39
C ARG A 339 13.47 -23.62 -10.92
N LEU A 340 13.94 -22.45 -10.48
CA LEU A 340 15.27 -21.96 -10.81
C LEU A 340 16.35 -22.89 -10.22
N ALA A 341 16.20 -23.33 -8.98
CA ALA A 341 17.11 -24.30 -8.37
C ALA A 341 17.10 -25.65 -9.11
N GLU A 342 15.93 -26.15 -9.51
CA GLU A 342 15.79 -27.36 -10.34
C GLU A 342 16.53 -27.21 -11.68
N LEU A 343 16.42 -26.05 -12.34
CA LEU A 343 17.13 -25.73 -13.59
C LEU A 343 18.66 -25.76 -13.39
N VAL A 344 19.16 -25.08 -12.35
CA VAL A 344 20.59 -24.99 -12.05
C VAL A 344 21.17 -26.36 -11.64
N ALA A 345 20.34 -27.23 -11.06
CA ALA A 345 20.73 -28.59 -10.67
C ALA A 345 20.81 -29.59 -11.84
N LEU A 346 20.36 -29.25 -13.05
CA LEU A 346 20.46 -30.13 -14.20
C LEU A 346 21.93 -30.39 -14.58
N PRO A 347 22.36 -31.65 -14.81
CA PRO A 347 23.76 -31.96 -15.10
C PRO A 347 24.33 -31.20 -16.31
N GLU A 348 23.51 -30.99 -17.34
CA GLU A 348 23.90 -30.21 -18.53
C GLU A 348 24.14 -28.74 -18.18
N MET A 349 23.30 -28.14 -17.33
CA MET A 349 23.46 -26.76 -16.85
C MET A 349 24.71 -26.63 -15.96
N GLN A 350 24.98 -27.60 -15.10
CA GLN A 350 26.21 -27.63 -14.31
C GLN A 350 27.46 -27.66 -15.20
N GLY A 351 27.43 -28.41 -16.31
CA GLY A 351 28.49 -28.40 -17.31
C GLY A 351 28.69 -27.01 -17.96
N VAL A 352 27.59 -26.36 -18.36
CA VAL A 352 27.61 -25.00 -18.92
C VAL A 352 28.22 -23.99 -17.94
N LEU A 353 27.82 -24.05 -16.66
CA LEU A 353 28.36 -23.15 -15.63
C LEU A 353 29.85 -23.43 -15.39
N ALA A 354 30.26 -24.70 -15.36
CA ALA A 354 31.66 -25.08 -15.22
C ALA A 354 32.54 -24.56 -16.38
N ASP A 355 32.04 -24.61 -17.61
CA ASP A 355 32.72 -24.09 -18.80
C ASP A 355 32.91 -22.55 -18.74
N LEU A 356 32.02 -21.84 -18.04
CA LEU A 356 32.14 -20.40 -17.76
C LEU A 356 33.11 -20.09 -16.60
N GLY A 357 33.83 -21.10 -16.10
CA GLY A 357 34.71 -20.98 -14.93
C GLY A 357 33.96 -20.84 -13.61
N GLN A 358 32.67 -21.18 -13.58
CA GLN A 358 31.80 -21.10 -12.41
C GLN A 358 31.64 -22.50 -11.82
N THR A 359 32.29 -22.78 -10.69
CA THR A 359 32.46 -24.15 -10.18
C THR A 359 31.69 -24.44 -8.89
N LEU A 360 30.89 -23.51 -8.37
CA LEU A 360 30.35 -23.62 -7.01
C LEU A 360 28.83 -23.81 -6.99
N PRO A 361 28.32 -24.75 -6.16
CA PRO A 361 26.88 -24.94 -5.93
C PRO A 361 26.21 -23.75 -5.21
N ASP A 362 27.00 -22.86 -4.60
CA ASP A 362 26.52 -21.70 -3.82
C ASP A 362 26.52 -20.39 -4.61
N GLN A 363 26.74 -20.46 -5.92
CA GLN A 363 26.83 -19.25 -6.73
C GLN A 363 25.45 -18.67 -7.02
N ALA A 364 25.27 -17.37 -6.75
CA ALA A 364 24.00 -16.71 -7.00
C ALA A 364 23.72 -16.68 -8.51
N VAL A 365 22.54 -17.17 -8.88
CA VAL A 365 22.01 -17.20 -10.24
C VAL A 365 20.74 -16.37 -10.27
N ARG A 366 20.45 -15.71 -11.37
CA ARG A 366 19.17 -15.03 -11.58
C ARG A 366 18.66 -15.19 -13.00
N ILE A 367 17.36 -15.04 -13.18
CA ILE A 367 16.78 -14.61 -14.46
C ILE A 367 16.66 -13.09 -14.43
N SER A 368 17.09 -12.41 -15.49
CA SER A 368 16.91 -10.98 -15.67
C SER A 368 16.58 -10.69 -17.14
N GLU A 369 15.42 -10.10 -17.41
CA GLU A 369 14.94 -9.83 -18.79
C GLU A 369 14.92 -11.09 -19.66
N GLY A 370 14.55 -12.24 -19.08
CA GLY A 370 14.53 -13.53 -19.78
C GLY A 370 15.91 -14.17 -19.98
N HIS A 371 16.98 -13.52 -19.55
CA HIS A 371 18.34 -14.07 -19.62
C HIS A 371 18.73 -14.72 -18.30
N LEU A 372 19.30 -15.93 -18.39
CA LEU A 372 19.97 -16.57 -17.26
C LEU A 372 21.30 -15.88 -17.01
N GLN A 373 21.54 -15.43 -15.78
CA GLN A 373 22.73 -14.73 -15.37
C GLN A 373 23.34 -15.36 -14.13
N VAL A 374 24.66 -15.36 -14.03
CA VAL A 374 25.41 -15.83 -12.88
C VAL A 374 26.22 -14.69 -12.29
N LEU A 375 26.24 -14.56 -10.96
CA LEU A 375 27.00 -13.53 -10.27
C LEU A 375 28.47 -13.92 -10.22
N GLN A 376 29.35 -13.16 -10.87
CA GLN A 376 30.78 -13.32 -10.74
C GLN A 376 31.26 -12.66 -9.42
N PRO A 377 31.70 -13.42 -8.39
CA PRO A 377 31.91 -12.87 -7.06
C PRO A 377 33.10 -11.90 -6.99
N THR A 378 34.12 -12.11 -7.82
CA THR A 378 35.34 -11.29 -7.86
C THR A 378 35.09 -9.90 -8.41
N LEU A 379 34.21 -9.76 -9.40
CA LEU A 379 33.86 -8.48 -10.02
C LEU A 379 32.54 -7.90 -9.50
N ASN A 380 31.80 -8.67 -8.71
CA ASN A 380 30.43 -8.37 -8.30
C ASN A 380 29.54 -7.98 -9.49
N GLN A 381 29.68 -8.72 -10.60
CA GLN A 381 29.01 -8.46 -11.86
C GLN A 381 28.20 -9.67 -12.30
N TRP A 382 27.00 -9.41 -12.83
CA TRP A 382 26.18 -10.43 -13.45
C TRP A 382 26.65 -10.70 -14.89
N LEU A 383 26.89 -11.96 -15.20
CA LEU A 383 27.29 -12.43 -16.52
C LEU A 383 26.16 -13.24 -17.15
N ASP A 384 25.83 -12.94 -18.40
CA ASP A 384 24.87 -13.71 -19.17
C ASP A 384 25.42 -15.11 -19.48
N VAL A 385 24.58 -16.12 -19.27
CA VAL A 385 24.82 -17.49 -19.72
C VAL A 385 24.30 -17.60 -21.15
N PRO A 386 25.17 -17.72 -22.17
CA PRO A 386 24.73 -17.74 -23.55
C PRO A 386 23.95 -19.02 -23.84
N VAL A 387 22.69 -18.87 -24.27
CA VAL A 387 21.87 -19.99 -24.73
C VAL A 387 22.50 -20.56 -25.99
N SER A 388 22.80 -21.85 -26.00
CA SER A 388 23.42 -22.54 -27.14
C SER A 388 22.40 -23.38 -27.88
N ASP A 389 22.51 -23.42 -29.20
CA ASP A 389 21.72 -24.34 -30.04
C ASP A 389 21.94 -25.79 -29.66
N ARG A 390 23.12 -26.10 -29.09
CA ARG A 390 23.52 -27.43 -28.64
C ARG A 390 22.84 -27.89 -27.36
N TRP A 391 22.17 -26.98 -26.64
CA TRP A 391 21.44 -27.37 -25.43
C TRP A 391 20.32 -28.35 -25.77
N SER A 392 20.12 -29.35 -24.92
CA SER A 392 19.01 -30.27 -25.05
C SER A 392 17.67 -29.54 -24.97
N GLN A 393 16.64 -30.08 -25.65
CA GLN A 393 15.30 -29.50 -25.59
C GLN A 393 14.75 -29.42 -24.15
N PRO A 394 14.90 -30.44 -23.28
CA PRO A 394 14.48 -30.33 -21.88
C PRO A 394 15.13 -29.16 -21.12
N LEU A 395 16.40 -28.85 -21.38
CA LEU A 395 17.07 -27.72 -20.74
C LEU A 395 16.49 -26.37 -21.22
N LYS A 396 16.22 -26.25 -22.52
CA LYS A 396 15.57 -25.08 -23.12
C LYS A 396 14.15 -24.88 -22.57
N ASP A 397 13.37 -25.95 -22.47
CA ASP A 397 12.01 -25.94 -21.93
C ASP A 397 12.01 -25.55 -20.44
N ALA A 398 12.96 -26.07 -19.66
CA ALA A 398 13.13 -25.71 -18.26
C ALA A 398 13.47 -24.22 -18.08
N LEU A 399 14.41 -23.70 -18.87
CA LEU A 399 14.73 -22.26 -18.86
C LEU A 399 13.50 -21.43 -19.22
N ALA A 400 12.79 -21.78 -20.30
CA ALA A 400 11.58 -21.07 -20.73
C ALA A 400 10.50 -21.04 -19.62
N ALA A 401 10.30 -22.15 -18.91
CA ALA A 401 9.36 -22.23 -17.80
C ALA A 401 9.75 -21.27 -16.65
N VAL A 402 11.04 -21.19 -16.30
CA VAL A 402 11.51 -20.26 -15.27
C VAL A 402 11.40 -18.80 -15.74
N VAL A 403 11.66 -18.52 -17.03
CA VAL A 403 11.48 -17.18 -17.61
C VAL A 403 10.03 -16.72 -17.48
N VAL A 404 9.05 -17.57 -17.82
CA VAL A 404 7.62 -17.26 -17.65
C VAL A 404 7.27 -16.97 -16.18
N LEU A 405 7.86 -17.68 -15.22
CA LEU A 405 7.65 -17.39 -13.80
C LEU A 405 8.27 -16.03 -13.39
N SER A 406 9.41 -15.67 -13.97
CA SER A 406 10.07 -14.39 -13.70
C SER A 406 9.26 -13.18 -14.17
N GLU A 407 8.40 -13.33 -15.18
CA GLU A 407 7.51 -12.26 -15.66
C GLU A 407 6.57 -11.78 -14.55
N GLN A 408 6.08 -12.71 -13.71
CA GLN A 408 5.17 -12.42 -12.60
C GLN A 408 5.86 -11.66 -11.46
N THR A 409 7.18 -11.77 -11.35
CA THR A 409 8.01 -11.14 -10.33
C THR A 409 8.76 -9.90 -10.85
N GLY A 410 8.33 -9.32 -11.97
CA GLY A 410 8.93 -8.10 -12.52
C GLY A 410 10.07 -8.33 -13.52
N ASN A 411 10.06 -9.45 -14.24
CA ASN A 411 11.12 -9.90 -15.17
C ASN A 411 12.49 -10.03 -14.50
N ALA A 412 12.48 -10.41 -13.21
CA ALA A 412 13.66 -10.80 -12.47
C ALA A 412 13.29 -11.90 -11.47
N LEU A 413 14.18 -12.86 -11.28
CA LEU A 413 14.05 -13.91 -10.28
C LEU A 413 15.44 -14.29 -9.80
N TYR A 414 15.70 -14.15 -8.51
CA TYR A 414 16.99 -14.49 -7.90
C TYR A 414 16.92 -15.88 -7.27
N SER A 415 18.06 -16.59 -7.25
CA SER A 415 18.18 -17.87 -6.55
C SER A 415 18.18 -17.71 -5.03
N ASP A 416 18.44 -16.50 -4.53
CA ASP A 416 18.39 -16.13 -3.12
C ASP A 416 17.27 -15.11 -2.83
N ASP A 417 17.29 -14.52 -1.64
CA ASP A 417 16.25 -13.63 -1.13
C ASP A 417 16.39 -12.17 -1.58
N ARG A 418 17.31 -11.89 -2.52
CA ARG A 418 17.61 -10.56 -3.04
C ARG A 418 16.55 -10.11 -4.05
N HIS A 419 16.38 -8.79 -4.10
CA HIS A 419 15.59 -8.10 -5.09
C HIS A 419 16.38 -6.90 -5.58
N ASP A 420 16.19 -6.50 -6.83
CA ASP A 420 16.78 -5.27 -7.37
C ASP A 420 15.73 -4.19 -7.60
N LEU A 421 16.19 -2.95 -7.71
CA LEU A 421 15.35 -1.77 -7.85
C LEU A 421 14.45 -1.83 -9.11
N ARG A 422 14.91 -2.45 -10.21
CA ARG A 422 14.10 -2.66 -11.42
C ARG A 422 12.97 -3.65 -11.15
N GLN A 423 13.29 -4.78 -10.52
CA GLN A 423 12.35 -5.85 -10.19
C GLN A 423 11.21 -5.30 -9.33
N VAL A 424 11.55 -4.56 -8.27
CA VAL A 424 10.57 -3.96 -7.36
C VAL A 424 9.75 -2.88 -8.05
N ALA A 425 10.37 -2.00 -8.85
CA ALA A 425 9.64 -1.01 -9.62
C ALA A 425 8.62 -1.66 -10.58
N ARG A 426 9.00 -2.74 -11.26
CA ARG A 426 8.11 -3.47 -12.17
C ARG A 426 7.01 -4.23 -11.45
N SER A 427 7.30 -4.88 -10.31
CA SER A 427 6.28 -5.57 -9.52
C SER A 427 5.22 -4.60 -8.99
N MET A 428 5.63 -3.37 -8.62
CA MET A 428 4.73 -2.28 -8.25
C MET A 428 4.07 -1.60 -9.45
N GLY A 429 4.52 -1.90 -10.67
CA GLY A 429 3.86 -1.49 -11.91
C GLY A 429 4.44 -0.33 -12.66
N LEU A 430 5.58 0.20 -12.25
CA LEU A 430 6.16 1.41 -12.83
C LEU A 430 6.73 1.19 -14.24
N GLY A 431 6.66 -0.03 -14.78
CA GLY A 431 7.16 -0.37 -16.10
C GLY A 431 8.69 -0.38 -16.18
N ALA A 432 9.23 -0.18 -17.39
CA ALA A 432 10.66 -0.01 -17.60
C ALA A 432 11.04 1.45 -17.30
N LEU A 433 12.07 1.63 -16.46
CA LEU A 433 12.61 2.92 -16.07
C LEU A 433 14.05 3.01 -16.57
N ASP A 434 14.21 3.29 -17.86
CA ASP A 434 15.49 3.20 -18.57
C ASP A 434 16.30 4.50 -18.53
N THR A 435 15.72 5.57 -17.98
CA THR A 435 16.32 6.91 -17.92
C THR A 435 16.18 7.55 -16.54
N ALA A 436 17.07 8.50 -16.23
CA ALA A 436 17.00 9.24 -14.97
C ALA A 436 15.72 10.08 -14.84
N GLY A 437 15.20 10.62 -15.95
CA GLY A 437 13.93 11.36 -15.96
C GLY A 437 12.75 10.48 -15.58
N GLN A 438 12.67 9.27 -16.14
CA GLN A 438 11.63 8.28 -15.79
C GLN A 438 11.72 7.88 -14.31
N ALA A 439 12.93 7.64 -13.78
CA ALA A 439 13.11 7.32 -12.37
C ALA A 439 12.65 8.45 -11.44
N ARG A 440 12.92 9.72 -11.77
CA ARG A 440 12.42 10.88 -11.00
C ARG A 440 10.90 11.02 -11.08
N ALA A 441 10.32 10.87 -12.27
CA ALA A 441 8.86 10.91 -12.46
C ALA A 441 8.18 9.79 -11.66
N ALA A 442 8.73 8.57 -11.69
CA ALA A 442 8.25 7.46 -10.88
C ALA A 442 8.38 7.72 -9.38
N ALA A 443 9.51 8.27 -8.91
CA ALA A 443 9.68 8.67 -7.51
C ALA A 443 8.65 9.73 -7.08
N GLN A 444 8.38 10.72 -7.92
CA GLN A 444 7.36 11.73 -7.67
C GLN A 444 5.96 11.09 -7.60
N TRP A 445 5.62 10.22 -8.55
CA TRP A 445 4.35 9.49 -8.54
C TRP A 445 4.17 8.65 -7.28
N LEU A 446 5.20 7.93 -6.85
CA LEU A 446 5.17 7.14 -5.62
C LEU A 446 4.91 8.01 -4.38
N ARG A 447 5.34 9.27 -4.37
CA ARG A 447 5.06 10.20 -3.28
C ARG A 447 3.73 10.94 -3.42
N THR A 448 3.11 10.90 -4.60
CA THR A 448 1.76 11.41 -4.78
C THR A 448 0.79 10.53 -4.02
N HIS A 449 0.15 11.13 -3.02
CA HIS A 449 -0.98 10.55 -2.32
C HIS A 449 -2.23 11.30 -2.76
N PHE A 450 -3.35 10.60 -2.88
CA PHE A 450 -4.64 11.22 -3.16
C PHE A 450 -5.44 11.33 -1.86
N PRO A 451 -6.22 12.40 -1.67
CA PRO A 451 -7.14 12.46 -0.54
C PRO A 451 -8.08 11.25 -0.63
N PRO A 452 -8.42 10.62 0.50
CA PRO A 452 -9.34 9.50 0.50
C PRO A 452 -10.66 9.93 -0.11
N THR A 453 -11.30 9.03 -0.85
CA THR A 453 -12.58 9.31 -1.50
C THR A 453 -13.60 9.79 -0.47
N ALA A 454 -14.30 10.87 -0.79
CA ALA A 454 -15.36 11.36 0.08
C ALA A 454 -16.40 10.24 0.26
N PRO A 455 -16.83 9.92 1.50
CA PRO A 455 -17.84 8.90 1.75
C PRO A 455 -19.21 9.23 1.12
N VAL A 456 -19.35 10.43 0.55
CA VAL A 456 -20.55 10.97 -0.12
C VAL A 456 -20.23 11.37 -1.55
N GLY A 457 -19.79 10.40 -2.36
CA GLY A 457 -20.11 10.45 -3.79
C GLY A 457 -21.47 9.78 -3.99
N ASN A 458 -22.52 10.55 -4.28
CA ASN A 458 -23.74 9.95 -4.84
C ASN A 458 -23.45 9.56 -6.30
N TYR A 459 -22.75 8.44 -6.48
CA TYR A 459 -22.45 7.84 -7.78
C TYR A 459 -23.69 7.28 -8.47
N ALA A 460 -24.85 7.36 -7.82
CA ALA A 460 -26.09 6.83 -8.33
C ALA A 460 -26.63 7.62 -9.53
N LYS A 461 -26.09 8.81 -9.79
CA LYS A 461 -26.27 9.54 -11.06
C LYS A 461 -25.52 8.93 -12.25
N LEU A 462 -24.53 8.06 -12.01
CA LEU A 462 -23.80 7.33 -13.06
C LEU A 462 -24.50 6.02 -13.43
N LEU A 463 -25.53 5.62 -12.68
CA LEU A 463 -26.34 4.46 -13.01
C LEU A 463 -27.39 4.86 -14.07
N PRO A 464 -27.64 4.03 -15.10
CA PRO A 464 -28.67 4.29 -16.11
C PRO A 464 -30.08 4.39 -15.52
N GLN A 465 -30.26 3.95 -14.28
CA GLN A 465 -31.54 3.88 -13.57
C GLN A 465 -31.51 4.81 -12.36
N ALA A 466 -32.63 5.48 -12.09
CA ALA A 466 -32.77 6.35 -10.92
C ALA A 466 -32.65 5.52 -9.63
N TRP A 467 -31.53 5.68 -8.94
CA TRP A 467 -31.29 5.02 -7.66
C TRP A 467 -32.13 5.64 -6.54
N ALA A 468 -32.70 4.79 -5.69
CA ALA A 468 -33.34 5.18 -4.44
C ALA A 468 -32.68 4.45 -3.27
N ALA A 469 -32.58 5.12 -2.11
CA ALA A 469 -32.04 4.50 -0.90
C ALA A 469 -32.89 3.27 -0.52
N GLY A 470 -32.27 2.08 -0.55
CA GLY A 470 -32.91 0.81 -0.21
C GLY A 470 -32.97 -0.25 -1.32
N THR A 471 -32.50 0.05 -2.53
CA THR A 471 -32.51 -0.90 -3.66
C THR A 471 -31.46 -2.01 -3.59
N LEU A 472 -30.34 -1.80 -2.90
CA LEU A 472 -29.40 -2.88 -2.61
C LEU A 472 -29.93 -3.69 -1.42
N SER A 473 -30.27 -4.95 -1.69
CA SER A 473 -30.63 -5.90 -0.64
C SER A 473 -29.45 -6.09 0.34
N ALA A 474 -29.72 -6.63 1.53
CA ALA A 474 -28.66 -6.96 2.47
C ALA A 474 -27.64 -7.94 1.86
N SER A 475 -28.10 -8.85 0.99
CA SER A 475 -27.22 -9.72 0.21
C SER A 475 -26.37 -8.94 -0.78
N ASP A 476 -26.93 -7.99 -1.55
CA ASP A 476 -26.16 -7.23 -2.54
C ASP A 476 -25.08 -6.39 -1.86
N LYS A 477 -25.38 -5.81 -0.70
CA LYS A 477 -24.40 -5.09 0.12
C LYS A 477 -23.30 -6.02 0.61
N THR A 478 -23.65 -7.23 1.04
CA THR A 478 -22.67 -8.23 1.49
C THR A 478 -21.80 -8.71 0.32
N THR A 479 -22.39 -8.91 -0.86
CA THR A 479 -21.70 -9.26 -2.10
C THR A 479 -20.75 -8.14 -2.53
N LEU A 480 -21.22 -6.88 -2.54
CA LEU A 480 -20.38 -5.72 -2.84
C LEU A 480 -19.22 -5.55 -1.86
N ILE A 481 -19.46 -5.74 -0.56
CA ILE A 481 -18.39 -5.72 0.45
C ILE A 481 -17.40 -6.85 0.18
N SER A 482 -17.87 -8.06 -0.13
CA SER A 482 -17.00 -9.20 -0.45
C SER A 482 -16.16 -8.98 -1.72
N LEU A 483 -16.75 -8.37 -2.75
CA LEU A 483 -16.07 -8.02 -4.00
C LEU A 483 -15.08 -6.87 -3.83
N ALA A 484 -15.42 -5.86 -3.03
CA ALA A 484 -14.51 -4.74 -2.71
C ALA A 484 -13.28 -5.21 -1.89
N THR A 485 -13.42 -6.30 -1.14
CA THR A 485 -12.32 -6.97 -0.43
C THR A 485 -11.60 -8.02 -1.28
N ASP A 486 -12.08 -8.32 -2.48
CA ASP A 486 -11.41 -9.21 -3.42
C ASP A 486 -10.21 -8.49 -4.05
N GLN A 487 -9.06 -9.17 -4.08
CA GLN A 487 -7.81 -8.69 -4.66
C GLN A 487 -7.95 -8.30 -6.14
N LYS A 488 -8.97 -8.83 -6.84
CA LYS A 488 -9.27 -8.53 -8.24
C LYS A 488 -10.01 -7.20 -8.44
N TYR A 489 -10.88 -6.76 -7.51
CA TYR A 489 -11.78 -5.62 -7.71
C TYR A 489 -11.63 -4.46 -6.71
N GLY A 490 -10.70 -4.57 -5.75
CA GLY A 490 -10.43 -3.49 -4.80
C GLY A 490 -10.01 -2.18 -5.49
N ALA A 491 -10.33 -1.04 -4.86
CA ALA A 491 -10.01 0.31 -5.36
C ALA A 491 -8.50 0.48 -5.68
N ASN A 492 -7.62 -0.23 -4.98
CA ASN A 492 -6.19 -0.26 -5.27
C ASN A 492 -5.87 -0.99 -6.58
N THR A 493 -6.56 -2.06 -6.94
CA THR A 493 -6.32 -2.82 -8.17
C THR A 493 -6.73 -2.03 -9.41
N ILE A 494 -7.84 -1.28 -9.30
CA ILE A 494 -8.31 -0.39 -10.37
C ILE A 494 -7.34 0.79 -10.53
N GLY A 495 -6.99 1.50 -9.46
CA GLY A 495 -6.02 2.60 -9.51
C GLY A 495 -4.60 2.17 -9.91
N LEU A 496 -4.13 0.99 -9.47
CA LEU A 496 -2.83 0.42 -9.83
C LEU A 496 -2.81 -0.19 -11.23
N ALA A 497 -3.90 -0.75 -11.74
CA ALA A 497 -3.94 -1.21 -13.13
C ALA A 497 -4.04 -0.02 -14.10
N TRP A 498 -4.75 1.04 -13.72
CA TRP A 498 -5.15 2.12 -14.62
C TRP A 498 -4.22 3.34 -14.58
N GLY A 499 -3.61 3.65 -13.44
CA GLY A 499 -2.56 4.69 -13.37
C GLY A 499 -1.26 4.30 -14.10
N ARG A 500 -1.02 2.99 -14.33
CA ARG A 500 0.19 2.43 -14.96
C ARG A 500 0.45 2.92 -16.38
N GLN A 501 -0.58 3.02 -17.22
CA GLN A 501 -0.42 3.34 -18.65
C GLN A 501 -0.16 4.83 -18.91
N ILE A 502 -0.76 5.71 -18.10
CA ILE A 502 -0.78 7.16 -18.39
C ILE A 502 0.38 7.88 -17.71
N VAL A 503 0.67 7.56 -16.45
CA VAL A 503 1.62 8.33 -15.64
C VAL A 503 3.08 8.07 -15.99
N THR A 504 3.39 6.91 -16.57
CA THR A 504 4.78 6.54 -16.94
C THR A 504 5.16 7.00 -18.35
N GLN A 505 4.20 7.46 -19.15
CA GLN A 505 4.42 7.84 -20.56
C GLN A 505 4.12 9.30 -20.89
N VAL A 506 3.40 10.02 -20.01
CA VAL A 506 2.94 11.40 -20.26
C VAL A 506 3.43 12.32 -19.13
N ASP A 507 3.80 13.55 -19.49
CA ASP A 507 4.20 14.58 -18.53
C ASP A 507 3.09 14.83 -17.48
N PRO A 508 3.42 15.03 -16.18
CA PRO A 508 2.42 15.24 -15.13
C PRO A 508 1.54 16.49 -15.32
N GLN A 509 2.05 17.57 -15.91
CA GLN A 509 1.24 18.76 -16.22
C GLN A 509 0.30 18.50 -17.40
N GLU A 510 0.77 17.77 -18.41
CA GLU A 510 -0.05 17.37 -19.54
C GLU A 510 -1.16 16.39 -19.13
N THR A 511 -0.86 15.47 -18.21
CA THR A 511 -1.83 14.55 -17.61
C THR A 511 -2.94 15.31 -16.87
N ALA A 512 -2.58 16.34 -16.10
CA ALA A 512 -3.56 17.19 -15.41
C ALA A 512 -4.44 17.99 -16.38
N ALA A 513 -3.87 18.47 -17.50
CA ALA A 513 -4.60 19.21 -18.52
C ALA A 513 -5.54 18.33 -19.38
N LYS A 514 -5.32 17.02 -19.40
CA LYS A 514 -6.06 16.04 -20.21
C LYS A 514 -6.82 15.00 -19.38
N ALA A 515 -7.11 15.30 -18.11
CA ALA A 515 -7.69 14.34 -17.18
C ALA A 515 -9.00 13.70 -17.71
N ASP A 516 -9.92 14.50 -18.26
CA ASP A 516 -11.21 13.99 -18.77
C ASP A 516 -11.08 13.02 -19.96
N PRO A 517 -10.36 13.36 -21.06
CA PRO A 517 -10.18 12.41 -22.17
C PRO A 517 -9.38 11.17 -21.76
N ILE A 518 -8.47 11.30 -20.79
CA ILE A 518 -7.73 10.16 -20.22
C ILE A 518 -8.67 9.22 -19.45
N TRP A 519 -9.62 9.77 -18.68
CA TRP A 519 -10.65 8.99 -18.00
C TRP A 519 -11.58 8.28 -18.99
N ASP A 520 -11.99 8.96 -20.06
CA ASP A 520 -12.81 8.36 -21.11
C ASP A 520 -12.08 7.21 -21.81
N GLU A 521 -10.80 7.37 -22.16
CA GLU A 521 -10.01 6.29 -22.76
C GLU A 521 -9.86 5.09 -21.81
N LEU A 522 -9.63 5.36 -20.52
CA LEU A 522 -9.50 4.36 -19.47
C LEU A 522 -10.76 3.51 -19.28
N LEU A 523 -11.92 4.16 -19.16
CA LEU A 523 -13.20 3.49 -18.94
C LEU A 523 -13.66 2.68 -20.16
N ASN A 524 -13.12 2.99 -21.34
CA ASN A 524 -13.40 2.29 -22.58
C ASN A 524 -12.44 1.12 -22.89
N THR A 525 -11.48 0.83 -22.00
CA THR A 525 -10.59 -0.33 -22.19
C THR A 525 -11.36 -1.66 -22.12
N PRO A 526 -10.97 -2.71 -22.88
CA PRO A 526 -11.63 -4.02 -22.85
C PRO A 526 -11.69 -4.63 -21.44
N GLN A 527 -10.65 -4.39 -20.64
CA GLN A 527 -10.54 -4.86 -19.27
C GLN A 527 -11.50 -4.14 -18.32
N ALA A 528 -11.61 -2.80 -18.41
CA ALA A 528 -12.59 -2.04 -17.62
C ALA A 528 -14.02 -2.44 -17.98
N GLN A 529 -14.32 -2.63 -19.26
CA GLN A 529 -15.63 -3.12 -19.70
C GLN A 529 -15.91 -4.56 -19.25
N GLN A 530 -14.89 -5.44 -19.25
CA GLN A 530 -15.03 -6.80 -18.73
C GLN A 530 -15.33 -6.80 -17.23
N TRP A 531 -14.60 -6.02 -16.44
CA TRP A 531 -14.86 -5.89 -15.01
C TRP A 531 -16.23 -5.28 -14.73
N GLY A 532 -16.65 -4.27 -15.51
CA GLY A 532 -17.99 -3.71 -15.43
C GLY A 532 -19.07 -4.76 -15.69
N ARG A 533 -18.88 -5.64 -16.69
CA ARG A 533 -19.80 -6.76 -16.97
C ARG A 533 -19.81 -7.81 -15.86
N GLU A 534 -18.65 -8.18 -15.33
CA GLU A 534 -18.52 -9.15 -14.23
C GLU A 534 -19.18 -8.62 -12.95
N LEU A 535 -19.01 -7.34 -12.64
CA LEU A 535 -19.67 -6.66 -11.52
C LEU A 535 -21.19 -6.58 -11.72
N ALA A 536 -21.66 -6.23 -12.91
CA ALA A 536 -23.08 -6.20 -13.22
C ALA A 536 -23.72 -7.60 -13.09
N GLN A 537 -23.07 -8.64 -13.63
CA GLN A 537 -23.55 -10.02 -13.52
C GLN A 537 -23.57 -10.55 -12.08
N ALA A 538 -22.64 -10.10 -11.23
CA ALA A 538 -22.62 -10.47 -9.82
C ALA A 538 -23.73 -9.81 -8.99
N LEU A 539 -24.36 -8.75 -9.52
CA LEU A 539 -25.39 -7.96 -8.82
C LEU A 539 -26.81 -8.18 -9.37
N GLY A 540 -26.96 -8.93 -10.47
CA GLY A 540 -28.25 -9.27 -11.08
C GLY A 540 -28.52 -8.49 -12.36
#